data_AF-A0A821E2E3-F1
#
_entry.id   AF-A0A821E2E3-F1
#
_cell.length_a   1.000
_cell.length_b   1.000
_cell.length_c   1.000
_cell.angle_alpha   90.00
_cell.angle_beta   90.00
_cell.angle_gamma   90.00
#
_symmetry.space_group_name_H-M   'P 1'
#
loop_
_entity.id
_entity.type
_entity.pdbx_description
1 polymer ?
#
loop_
_entity_poly.entity_id
_entity_poly.type
_entity_poly.pdbx_seq_one_letter_code
_entity_poly.pdbx_strand_id
1 'polypeptide(L)' 'MRLQMKPGTTLDQMKISLNGYDLRIEVNNKVSTDGHHYMNEHSYRQVTLFPTCEVDHLKTELKDDGFLHIQVPIKL' A
#
# COMPACT_ATOMS: atom_id res chain seq x y z
N MET A 1 -2.99 -3.39 -10.37
CA MET A 1 -1.98 -4.14 -9.59
C MET A 1 -2.57 -4.52 -8.25
N ARG A 2 -2.13 -5.62 -7.61
CA ARG A 2 -2.48 -5.96 -6.23
C ARG A 2 -1.24 -6.24 -5.39
N LEU A 3 -1.23 -5.81 -4.14
CA LEU A 3 -0.14 -6.07 -3.20
C LEU A 3 -0.67 -6.84 -2.00
N GLN A 4 -0.04 -7.96 -1.65
CA GLN A 4 -0.41 -8.72 -0.47
C GLN A 4 0.00 -7.94 0.79
N MET A 5 -0.95 -7.76 1.70
CA MET A 5 -0.73 -7.11 2.99
C MET A 5 -0.56 -8.16 4.09
N LYS A 6 0.04 -7.75 5.21
CA LYS A 6 0.08 -8.60 6.39
C LYS A 6 -1.33 -8.74 6.97
N PRO A 7 -1.69 -9.91 7.55
CA PRO A 7 -2.96 -10.07 8.25
C PRO A 7 -3.17 -8.98 9.31
N GLY A 8 -4.38 -8.43 9.37
CA GLY A 8 -4.73 -7.38 10.34
C GLY A 8 -4.23 -5.97 9.99
N THR A 9 -3.60 -5.77 8.83
CA THR A 9 -3.28 -4.41 8.37
C THR A 9 -4.57 -3.64 8.08
N THR A 10 -4.65 -2.40 8.54
CA THR A 10 -5.79 -1.49 8.33
C THR A 10 -5.38 -0.27 7.50
N LEU A 11 -6.34 0.45 6.92
CA LEU A 11 -6.06 1.65 6.12
C LEU A 11 -5.38 2.77 6.93
N ASP A 12 -5.72 2.92 8.21
CA ASP A 12 -5.15 3.96 9.09
C ASP A 12 -3.64 3.76 9.35
N GLN A 13 -3.15 2.54 9.15
CA GLN A 13 -1.73 2.20 9.27
C GLN A 13 -0.95 2.46 7.98
N MET A 14 -1.64 2.83 6.89
CA MET A 14 -1.05 3.00 5.57
C MET A 14 -0.83 4.46 5.22
N LYS A 15 0.27 4.71 4.51
CA LYS A 15 0.51 5.98 3.82
C LYS A 15 0.86 5.67 2.38
N ILE A 16 0.08 6.24 1.46
CA ILE A 16 0.29 6.09 0.02
C ILE A 16 0.73 7.44 -0.53
N SER A 17 1.88 7.45 -1.18
CA SER A 17 2.45 8.66 -1.78
C SER A 17 2.88 8.40 -3.21
N LEU A 18 2.78 9.43 -4.02
CA LEU A 18 3.16 9.41 -5.42
C LEU A 18 4.17 10.53 -5.67
N ASN A 19 5.27 10.20 -6.35
CA ASN A 19 6.24 11.17 -6.83
C ASN A 19 6.46 10.97 -8.33
N GLY A 20 5.75 11.74 -9.16
CA GLY A 20 5.68 11.48 -10.60
C GLY A 20 5.04 10.12 -10.88
N TYR A 21 5.83 9.17 -11.38
CA TYR A 21 5.38 7.80 -11.64
C TYR A 21 5.80 6.79 -10.56
N ASP A 22 6.53 7.23 -9.53
CA ASP A 22 6.91 6.35 -8.42
C ASP A 22 5.83 6.33 -7.35
N LEU A 23 5.14 5.20 -7.24
CA LEU A 23 4.17 4.92 -6.19
C LEU A 23 4.86 4.25 -5.01
N ARG A 24 4.75 4.87 -3.83
CA ARG A 24 5.25 4.33 -2.57
C ARG A 24 4.10 4.07 -1.62
N ILE A 25 4.06 2.87 -1.05
CA ILE A 25 3.09 2.43 -0.05
C ILE A 25 3.85 2.06 1.20
N GLU A 26 3.61 2.77 2.28
CA GLU A 26 4.22 2.57 3.59
C GLU A 26 3.17 2.04 4.55
N VAL A 27 3.57 1.12 5.42
CA VAL A 27 2.70 0.49 6.41
C VAL A 27 3.41 0.49 7.76
N ASN A 28 2.77 1.09 8.75
CA ASN A 28 3.22 1.11 10.14
C ASN A 28 2.32 0.20 10.99
N ASN A 29 2.79 -1.00 11.27
CA ASN A 29 2.07 -1.99 12.05
C ASN A 29 2.60 -2.05 13.49
N LYS A 30 1.69 -2.17 14.46
CA LYS A 30 2.05 -2.52 15.84
C LYS A 30 1.81 -4.01 16.02
N VAL A 31 2.89 -4.79 16.05
CA VAL A 31 2.85 -6.25 16.09
C VAL A 31 3.11 -6.71 17.52
N SER A 32 2.20 -7.52 18.07
CA SER A 32 2.42 -8.20 19.35
C SER A 32 3.41 -9.35 19.15
N THR A 33 4.49 -9.39 19.91
CA THR A 33 5.52 -10.45 19.81
C THR A 33 5.24 -11.63 20.73
N ASP A 34 4.60 -11.40 21.88
CA ASP A 34 4.31 -12.43 22.90
C ASP A 34 3.06 -12.13 23.76
N GLY A 35 2.22 -11.18 23.34
CA GLY A 35 1.01 -10.76 24.07
C GLY A 35 1.24 -9.72 25.16
N HIS A 36 2.51 -9.50 25.55
CA HIS A 36 2.89 -8.51 26.57
C HIS A 36 3.80 -7.41 26.01
N HIS A 37 4.50 -7.69 24.91
CA HIS A 37 5.35 -6.76 24.19
C HIS A 37 4.83 -6.47 22.79
N TYR A 38 4.97 -5.22 22.38
CA TYR A 38 4.61 -4.74 21.06
C TYR A 38 5.85 -4.18 20.36
N MET A 39 6.07 -4.61 19.13
CA MET A 39 7.07 -4.04 18.23
C MET A 39 6.37 -3.20 17.18
N ASN A 40 6.89 -2.00 16.91
CA ASN A 40 6.47 -1.24 15.74
C ASN A 40 7.28 -1.72 14.53
N GLU A 41 6.58 -2.29 13.56
CA GLU A 41 7.15 -2.68 12.29
C GLU A 41 6.75 -1.66 11.22
N HIS A 42 7.75 -1.04 10.60
CA HIS A 42 7.56 -0.21 9.42
C HIS A 42 8.04 -1.00 8.19
N SER A 43 7.13 -1.19 7.22
CA SER A 43 7.47 -1.76 5.91
C SER A 43 7.02 -0.82 4.80
N TYR A 44 7.69 -0.87 3.66
CA TYR A 44 7.26 -0.12 2.49
C TYR A 44 7.44 -0.94 1.21
N ARG A 45 6.65 -0.60 0.20
CA ARG A 45 6.79 -1.11 -1.14
C ARG A 45 6.75 0.04 -2.13
N GLN A 46 7.66 0.01 -3.08
CA GLN A 46 7.74 0.99 -4.16
C GLN A 46 7.49 0.30 -5.50
N VAL A 47 6.72 0.97 -6.36
CA VAL A 47 6.43 0.53 -7.73
C VAL A 47 6.51 1.73 -8.66
N THR A 48 7.30 1.62 -9.71
CA THR A 48 7.32 2.61 -10.78
C THR A 48 6.22 2.27 -11.79
N LEU A 49 5.26 3.17 -11.94
CA LEU A 49 4.19 3.10 -12.93
C LEU A 49 4.73 3.46 -14.32
N PHE A 50 4.04 3.00 -15.35
CA PHE A 50 4.40 3.38 -16.71
C PHE A 50 4.08 4.86 -16.96
N PRO A 51 4.85 5.56 -17.81
CA PRO A 51 4.57 6.96 -18.17
C PRO A 51 3.20 7.18 -18.84
N THR A 52 2.59 6.12 -19.37
CA THR A 52 1.24 6.17 -19.95
C THR A 52 0.13 6.12 -18.90
N CYS A 53 0.44 5.88 -17.62
CA CYS A 53 -0.55 5.85 -16.56
C CYS A 53 -1.08 7.25 -16.20
N GLU A 54 -2.39 7.37 -16.03
CA GLU A 54 -3.05 8.58 -15.56
C GLU A 54 -3.02 8.64 -14.04
N VAL A 55 -1.87 9.02 -13.49
CA VAL A 55 -1.61 8.94 -12.05
C VAL A 55 -2.55 9.78 -11.19
N ASP A 56 -3.11 10.86 -11.73
CA ASP A 56 -4.14 11.69 -11.07
C ASP A 56 -5.47 10.94 -10.84
N HIS A 57 -5.68 9.85 -11.57
CA HIS A 57 -6.85 8.98 -11.45
C HIS A 57 -6.54 7.67 -10.71
N LEU A 58 -5.40 7.61 -10.00
CA LEU A 58 -5.04 6.45 -9.19
C LEU A 58 -6.05 6.25 -8.05
N LYS A 59 -6.52 5.01 -7.92
CA LYS A 59 -7.41 4.56 -6.85
C LYS A 59 -6.79 3.40 -6.09
N THR A 60 -6.98 3.40 -4.79
CA THR A 60 -6.51 2.33 -3.90
C THR A 60 -7.62 1.85 -3.00
N GLU A 61 -7.70 0.54 -2.80
CA GLU A 61 -8.71 -0.09 -1.96
C GLU A 61 -8.11 -1.30 -1.25
N LEU A 62 -8.12 -1.31 0.08
CA LEU A 62 -7.79 -2.51 0.85
C LEU A 62 -9.04 -3.38 0.93
N LYS A 63 -8.94 -4.61 0.44
CA LYS A 63 -10.06 -5.56 0.45
C LYS A 63 -9.88 -6.63 1.51
N ASP A 64 -11.00 -7.27 1.87
CA ASP A 64 -11.05 -8.37 2.83
C ASP A 64 -10.30 -9.63 2.35
N ASP A 65 -9.89 -9.66 1.07
CA ASP A 65 -9.02 -10.71 0.52
C ASP A 65 -7.56 -10.60 1.00
N GLY A 66 -7.22 -9.56 1.79
CA GLY A 66 -5.88 -9.31 2.32
C GLY A 66 -4.96 -8.61 1.33
N PHE A 67 -5.49 -8.07 0.24
CA PHE A 67 -4.73 -7.32 -0.76
C PHE A 67 -5.11 -5.85 -0.80
N LEU A 68 -4.10 -5.00 -0.99
CA LEU A 68 -4.29 -3.63 -1.45
C LEU A 68 -4.40 -3.66 -2.98
N HIS A 69 -5.58 -3.31 -3.49
CA HIS A 69 -5.87 -3.16 -4.90
C HIS A 69 -5.51 -1.75 -5.34
N ILE A 70 -4.70 -1.64 -6.39
CA ILE A 70 -4.24 -0.37 -6.96
C ILE A 70 -4.67 -0.35 -8.42
N GLN A 71 -5.52 0.61 -8.76
CA GLN A 71 -6.07 0.81 -10.09
C GLN A 71 -5.62 2.18 -10.60
N VAL A 72 -5.08 2.20 -11.81
CA VAL A 72 -4.69 3.43 -12.50
C VAL A 72 -5.06 3.27 -13.97
N PRO A 73 -5.81 4.22 -14.58
CA PRO A 73 -6.08 4.19 -16.01
C PRO A 73 -4.79 4.36 -16.82
N ILE A 74 -4.81 3.89 -18.06
CA ILE A 74 -3.70 4.05 -19.01
C ILE A 74 -4.24 4.91 -20.16
N LYS A 75 -3.48 5.95 -20.55
CA LYS A 75 -3.72 6.71 -21.78
C LYS A 75 -3.51 5.79 -22.97
N LEU A 76 -4.57 5.57 -23.74
CA LEU A 76 -4.54 4.88 -25.02
C LEU A 76 -4.04 5.80 -26.13
#